data_AF-G0M981-F1
#
_entry.id   AF-G0M981-F1
#
_cell.length_a   1.000
_cell.length_b   1.000
_cell.length_c   1.000
_cell.angle_alpha   90.00
_cell.angle_beta   90.00
_cell.angle_gamma   90.00
#
_symmetry.space_group_name_H-M   'P 1'
#
loop_
_entity.id
_entity.type
_entity.pdbx_description
1 polymer ?
#
loop_
_entity_poly.entity_id
_entity_poly.type
_entity_poly.pdbx_seq_one_letter_code
_entity_poly.pdbx_strand_id
1 'polypeptide(L)'
;MKSVKWCLFNLHFWSVFLDLLLSILVCPVLIAPVIALYCQGLLNVIGVPLVVQVYMLVTVFLVVGGSVVSIVENRYFIIFARESRWKSIRHPFLFLNYVMVFTCYIPLLFHLPDLDYAVRYINETYPSIPLSSFSGPLLVITLDNFYMFITVFIAAFTFVAEVTVFNTLLLYRMRNQTHRTQLSSKTYEMQKKFLIAIFGQISIPTVLLLVPTVYVEFSALYGFSGP
;
A
#
# COMPACT_ATOMS: atom_id res chain seq x y z
N MET A 1 15.22 -21.75 1.57
CA MET A 1 13.77 -22.04 1.48
C MET A 1 12.98 -21.63 2.73
N LYS A 2 13.50 -21.75 3.97
CA LYS A 2 12.78 -21.33 5.18
C LYS A 2 12.42 -19.83 5.20
N SER A 3 13.36 -18.95 4.83
CA SER A 3 13.11 -17.48 4.77
C SER A 3 11.97 -17.10 3.81
N VAL A 4 11.88 -17.73 2.63
CA VAL A 4 10.84 -17.43 1.63
C VAL A 4 9.44 -17.77 2.15
N LYS A 5 9.30 -18.87 2.92
CA LYS A 5 8.03 -19.26 3.53
C LYS A 5 7.52 -18.20 4.50
N TRP A 6 8.41 -17.61 5.30
CA TRP A 6 8.04 -16.56 6.25
C TRP A 6 7.62 -15.26 5.55
N CYS A 7 8.31 -14.84 4.49
CA CYS A 7 7.88 -13.66 3.72
C CYS A 7 6.51 -13.86 3.07
N LEU A 8 6.25 -15.06 2.51
CA LEU A 8 4.95 -15.39 1.92
C LEU A 8 3.85 -15.47 2.97
N PHE A 9 4.14 -16.09 4.12
CA PHE A 9 3.21 -16.14 5.24
C PHE A 9 2.87 -14.73 5.75
N ASN A 10 3.87 -13.85 5.90
CA ASN A 10 3.66 -12.47 6.33
C ASN A 10 2.72 -11.73 5.36
N LEU A 11 3.00 -11.78 4.06
CA LEU A 11 2.10 -11.16 3.07
C LEU A 11 0.68 -11.73 3.18
N HIS A 12 0.53 -13.06 3.19
CA HIS A 12 -0.78 -13.70 3.23
C HIS A 12 -1.56 -13.33 4.49
N PHE A 13 -0.90 -13.34 5.66
CA PHE A 13 -1.50 -12.95 6.93
C PHE A 13 -2.04 -11.52 6.87
N TRP A 14 -1.23 -10.57 6.40
CA TRP A 14 -1.64 -9.16 6.32
C TRP A 14 -2.69 -8.91 5.24
N SER A 15 -2.67 -9.63 4.13
CA SER A 15 -3.73 -9.56 3.11
C SER A 15 -5.06 -10.07 3.65
N VAL A 16 -5.07 -11.23 4.32
CA VAL A 16 -6.29 -11.75 4.95
C VAL A 16 -6.80 -10.78 6.03
N PHE A 17 -5.89 -10.21 6.82
CA PHE A 17 -6.27 -9.23 7.82
C PHE A 17 -6.84 -7.94 7.23
N LEU A 18 -6.29 -7.46 6.10
CA LEU A 18 -6.84 -6.34 5.35
C LEU A 18 -8.26 -6.64 4.86
N ASP A 19 -8.50 -7.83 4.30
CA ASP A 19 -9.83 -8.24 3.82
C ASP A 19 -10.85 -8.28 4.96
N LEU A 20 -10.45 -8.79 6.13
CA LEU A 20 -11.27 -8.78 7.35
C LEU A 20 -11.54 -7.34 7.85
N LEU A 21 -10.55 -6.45 7.76
CA LEU A 21 -10.72 -5.04 8.11
C LEU A 21 -11.75 -4.37 7.21
N LEU A 22 -11.64 -4.57 5.89
CA LEU A 22 -12.53 -3.97 4.91
C LEU A 22 -13.95 -4.56 4.95
N SER A 23 -14.09 -5.85 5.24
CA SER A 23 -15.38 -6.54 5.11
C SER A 23 -16.18 -6.68 6.40
N ILE A 24 -15.52 -6.70 7.56
CA ILE A 24 -16.17 -7.02 8.84
C ILE A 24 -15.87 -5.96 9.90
N LEU A 25 -14.60 -5.61 10.09
CA LEU A 25 -14.19 -4.84 11.27
C LEU A 25 -14.45 -3.34 11.12
N VAL A 26 -14.01 -2.73 10.01
CA VAL A 26 -14.15 -1.28 9.77
C VAL A 26 -15.33 -1.01 8.83
N CYS A 27 -15.51 -1.84 7.79
CA CYS A 27 -16.49 -1.64 6.72
C CYS A 27 -16.54 -0.17 6.25
N PRO A 28 -15.41 0.38 5.77
CA PRO A 28 -15.32 1.78 5.40
C PRO A 28 -16.03 2.04 4.07
N VAL A 29 -16.89 3.05 4.05
CA VAL A 29 -17.42 3.62 2.82
C VAL A 29 -16.72 4.96 2.59
N LEU A 30 -15.92 5.04 1.53
CA LEU A 30 -15.31 6.29 1.09
C LEU A 30 -16.38 7.13 0.38
N ILE A 31 -16.62 8.32 0.90
CA ILE A 31 -17.41 9.34 0.23
C ILE A 31 -16.41 10.15 -0.60
N ALA A 32 -16.62 10.23 -1.91
CA ALA A 32 -15.83 11.05 -2.81
C ALA A 32 -16.77 12.09 -3.46
N PRO A 33 -16.31 13.32 -3.77
CA PRO A 33 -14.92 13.81 -3.76
C PRO A 33 -14.41 14.31 -2.40
N VAL A 34 -15.30 14.53 -1.44
CA VAL A 34 -14.97 14.99 -0.09
C VAL A 34 -14.38 13.81 0.66
N ILE A 35 -13.05 13.72 0.77
CA ILE A 35 -12.32 12.58 1.37
C ILE A 35 -12.75 12.33 2.83
N ALA A 36 -13.88 11.65 2.97
CA ALA A 36 -14.57 11.36 4.22
C ALA A 36 -14.91 9.87 4.25
N LEU A 37 -14.81 9.29 5.42
CA LEU A 37 -15.02 7.87 5.67
C LEU A 37 -16.22 7.69 6.58
N TYR A 38 -17.12 6.82 6.15
CA TYR A 38 -18.24 6.35 6.94
C TYR A 38 -18.02 4.88 7.32
N CYS A 39 -17.73 4.60 8.59
CA CYS A 39 -17.27 3.28 9.04
C CYS A 39 -18.35 2.53 9.83
N GLN A 40 -18.91 1.45 9.29
CA GLN A 40 -20.05 0.74 9.89
C GLN A 40 -19.72 -0.63 10.49
N GLY A 41 -18.44 -1.01 10.53
CA GLY A 41 -18.04 -2.35 10.94
C GLY A 41 -18.15 -2.63 12.44
N LEU A 42 -17.76 -3.84 12.82
CA LEU A 42 -17.81 -4.32 14.21
C LEU A 42 -17.04 -3.41 15.19
N LEU A 43 -15.95 -2.78 14.75
CA LEU A 43 -15.16 -1.88 15.60
C LEU A 43 -15.97 -0.65 16.02
N ASN A 44 -16.89 -0.19 15.18
CA ASN A 44 -17.79 0.88 15.54
C ASN A 44 -18.83 0.43 16.58
N VAL A 45 -19.34 -0.80 16.46
CA VAL A 45 -20.32 -1.38 17.41
C VAL A 45 -19.73 -1.50 18.82
N ILE A 46 -18.45 -1.86 18.94
CA ILE A 46 -17.76 -1.97 20.23
C ILE A 46 -17.19 -0.63 20.73
N GLY A 47 -17.44 0.48 20.02
CA GLY A 47 -17.07 1.83 20.44
C GLY A 47 -15.60 2.22 20.21
N VAL A 48 -14.89 1.59 19.27
CA VAL A 48 -13.52 2.02 18.92
C VAL A 48 -13.57 3.38 18.22
N PRO A 49 -12.74 4.36 18.63
CA PRO A 49 -12.70 5.67 17.96
C PRO A 49 -12.37 5.56 16.46
N LEU A 50 -13.06 6.33 15.63
CA LEU A 50 -12.91 6.28 14.17
C LEU A 50 -11.49 6.56 13.69
N VAL A 51 -10.80 7.48 14.36
CA VAL A 51 -9.39 7.81 14.07
C VAL A 51 -8.50 6.56 14.19
N VAL A 52 -8.75 5.72 15.20
CA VAL A 52 -7.99 4.47 15.40
C VAL A 52 -8.35 3.44 14.34
N GLN A 53 -9.61 3.35 13.94
CA GLN A 53 -10.05 2.45 12.87
C GLN A 53 -9.40 2.80 11.53
N VAL A 54 -9.38 4.09 11.18
CA VAL A 54 -8.76 4.57 9.93
C VAL A 54 -7.24 4.42 9.96
N TYR A 55 -6.59 4.73 11.08
CA TYR A 55 -5.16 4.48 11.24
C TYR A 55 -4.83 3.00 11.04
N MET A 56 -5.57 2.10 11.70
CA MET A 56 -5.39 0.65 11.56
C MET A 56 -5.55 0.19 10.10
N LEU A 57 -6.59 0.67 9.42
CA LEU A 57 -6.86 0.34 8.02
C LEU A 57 -5.69 0.75 7.10
N VAL A 58 -5.27 2.01 7.19
CA VAL A 58 -4.19 2.56 6.37
C VAL A 58 -2.86 1.86 6.68
N THR A 59 -2.54 1.66 7.95
CA THR A 59 -1.32 0.95 8.35
C THR A 59 -1.30 -0.46 7.78
N VAL A 60 -2.38 -1.24 7.90
CA VAL A 60 -2.41 -2.61 7.36
C VAL A 60 -2.28 -2.62 5.84
N PHE A 61 -2.92 -1.68 5.14
CA PHE A 61 -2.74 -1.51 3.70
C PHE A 61 -1.26 -1.29 3.33
N LEU A 62 -0.57 -0.40 4.04
CA LEU A 62 0.85 -0.13 3.83
C LEU A 62 1.75 -1.34 4.23
N VAL A 63 1.38 -2.09 5.27
CA VAL A 63 2.08 -3.33 5.66
C VAL A 63 1.99 -4.38 4.54
N VAL A 64 0.87 -4.48 3.83
CA VAL A 64 0.75 -5.35 2.65
C VAL A 64 1.76 -4.90 1.58
N GLY A 65 1.86 -3.60 1.32
CA GLY A 65 2.88 -3.03 0.41
C GLY A 65 4.32 -3.36 0.83
N GLY A 66 4.68 -3.11 2.10
CA GLY A 66 6.01 -3.44 2.65
C GLY A 66 6.30 -4.96 2.65
N SER A 67 5.27 -5.79 2.77
CA SER A 67 5.38 -7.25 2.66
C SER A 67 5.72 -7.69 1.23
N VAL A 68 5.17 -7.02 0.22
CA VAL A 68 5.53 -7.23 -1.20
C VAL A 68 6.99 -6.89 -1.42
N VAL A 69 7.46 -5.71 -0.96
CA VAL A 69 8.88 -5.31 -1.02
C VAL A 69 9.77 -6.39 -0.37
N SER A 70 9.40 -6.85 0.81
CA SER A 70 10.13 -7.88 1.55
C SER A 70 10.27 -9.19 0.75
N ILE A 71 9.26 -9.58 -0.04
CA ILE A 71 9.33 -10.78 -0.89
C ILE A 71 10.30 -10.59 -2.05
N VAL A 72 10.21 -9.48 -2.78
CA VAL A 72 11.07 -9.24 -3.95
C VAL A 72 12.52 -9.00 -3.54
N GLU A 73 12.77 -8.28 -2.45
CA GLU A 73 14.10 -8.15 -1.83
C GLU A 73 14.66 -9.51 -1.44
N ASN A 74 13.88 -10.33 -0.72
CA ASN A 74 14.38 -11.61 -0.21
C ASN A 74 14.73 -12.57 -1.35
N ARG A 75 13.99 -12.51 -2.47
CA ARG A 75 14.32 -13.25 -3.69
C ARG A 75 15.62 -12.78 -4.31
N TYR A 76 15.79 -11.46 -4.48
CA TYR A 76 17.04 -10.88 -4.97
C TYR A 76 18.23 -11.29 -4.09
N PHE A 77 18.07 -11.19 -2.77
CA PHE A 77 19.09 -11.57 -1.79
C PHE A 77 19.50 -13.04 -1.92
N ILE A 78 18.53 -13.95 -1.94
CA ILE A 78 18.79 -15.41 -1.98
C ILE A 78 19.54 -15.82 -3.24
N ILE A 79 19.23 -15.21 -4.39
CA ILE A 79 19.75 -15.65 -5.70
C ILE A 79 21.07 -14.95 -6.03
N PHE A 80 21.19 -13.65 -5.78
CA PHE A 80 22.31 -12.85 -6.29
C PHE A 80 23.11 -12.11 -5.23
N ALA A 81 22.57 -11.90 -4.03
CA ALA A 81 23.15 -10.95 -3.08
C ALA A 81 23.66 -11.57 -1.75
N ARG A 82 23.64 -12.91 -1.60
CA ARG A 82 24.08 -13.61 -0.37
C ARG A 82 25.50 -13.26 0.06
N GLU A 83 26.44 -13.24 -0.90
CA GLU A 83 27.86 -12.95 -0.68
C GLU A 83 28.19 -11.47 -0.85
N SER A 84 27.18 -10.62 -1.02
CA SER A 84 27.39 -9.18 -1.24
C SER A 84 27.23 -8.38 0.05
N ARG A 85 27.66 -7.11 0.01
CA ARG A 85 27.44 -6.11 1.07
C ARG A 85 25.95 -5.93 1.43
N TRP A 86 25.03 -6.33 0.55
CA TRP A 86 23.59 -6.28 0.79
C TRP A 86 23.14 -7.10 2.01
N LYS A 87 23.91 -8.12 2.42
CA LYS A 87 23.63 -8.93 3.61
C LYS A 87 23.53 -8.10 4.91
N SER A 88 24.35 -7.05 5.04
CA SER A 88 24.30 -6.15 6.19
C SER A 88 23.24 -5.07 6.00
N ILE A 89 23.14 -4.50 4.80
CA ILE A 89 22.25 -3.37 4.47
C ILE A 89 20.76 -3.76 4.47
N ARG A 90 20.41 -5.02 4.17
CA ARG A 90 19.00 -5.47 4.10
C ARG A 90 18.22 -5.26 5.39
N HIS A 91 18.85 -5.42 6.56
CA HIS A 91 18.16 -5.34 7.84
C HIS A 91 17.72 -3.91 8.17
N PRO A 92 18.60 -2.89 8.11
CA PRO A 92 18.17 -1.50 8.27
C PRO A 92 17.23 -1.06 7.14
N PHE A 93 17.43 -1.54 5.90
CA PHE A 93 16.51 -1.23 4.79
C PHE A 93 15.08 -1.71 5.06
N LEU A 94 14.89 -2.98 5.44
CA LEU A 94 13.58 -3.52 5.76
C LEU A 94 13.01 -2.87 7.02
N PHE A 95 13.84 -2.64 8.04
CA PHE A 95 13.41 -1.97 9.27
C PHE A 95 12.88 -0.56 8.99
N LEU A 96 13.60 0.26 8.23
CA LEU A 96 13.18 1.61 7.87
C LEU A 96 11.87 1.60 7.06
N ASN A 97 11.69 0.62 6.19
CA ASN A 97 10.42 0.43 5.48
C ASN A 97 9.26 0.19 6.43
N TYR A 98 9.42 -0.70 7.41
CA TYR A 98 8.37 -0.92 8.41
C TYR A 98 8.17 0.30 9.31
N VAL A 99 9.22 1.02 9.69
CA VAL A 99 9.07 2.29 10.42
C VAL A 99 8.22 3.27 9.62
N MET A 100 8.54 3.47 8.34
CA MET A 100 7.76 4.32 7.44
C MET A 100 6.28 3.90 7.39
N VAL A 101 5.98 2.60 7.27
CA VAL A 101 4.61 2.06 7.28
C VAL A 101 3.82 2.49 8.51
N PHE A 102 4.43 2.46 9.69
CA PHE A 102 3.75 2.80 10.95
C PHE A 102 3.69 4.30 11.21
N THR A 103 4.64 5.08 10.69
CA THR A 103 4.79 6.51 11.05
C THR A 103 4.30 7.49 9.99
N CYS A 104 4.25 7.13 8.71
CA CYS A 104 4.01 8.11 7.63
C CYS A 104 2.66 8.82 7.74
N TYR A 105 1.64 8.15 8.29
CA TYR A 105 0.28 8.70 8.41
C TYR A 105 0.03 9.41 9.75
N ILE A 106 0.91 9.23 10.75
CA ILE A 106 0.75 9.83 12.08
C ILE A 106 0.62 11.36 12.02
N PRO A 107 1.44 12.10 11.25
CA PRO A 107 1.29 13.55 11.15
C PRO A 107 -0.10 13.98 10.67
N LEU A 108 -0.71 13.24 9.75
CA LEU A 108 -2.04 13.56 9.23
C LEU A 108 -3.11 13.43 10.32
N LEU A 109 -2.97 12.46 11.23
CA LEU A 109 -3.91 12.29 12.34
C LEU A 109 -3.95 13.50 13.29
N PHE A 110 -2.84 14.23 13.42
CA PHE A 110 -2.79 15.46 14.23
C PHE A 110 -3.40 16.68 13.53
N HIS A 111 -3.62 16.60 12.21
CA HIS A 111 -4.21 17.67 11.40
C HIS A 111 -5.67 17.39 11.02
N LEU A 112 -6.30 16.40 11.66
CA LEU A 112 -7.71 16.10 11.41
C LEU A 112 -8.57 17.32 11.77
N PRO A 113 -9.48 17.74 10.86
CA PRO A 113 -10.36 18.85 11.12
C PRO A 113 -11.39 18.48 12.20
N ASP A 114 -11.87 19.50 12.91
CA ASP A 114 -13.04 19.34 13.78
C ASP A 114 -14.25 18.93 12.93
N LEU A 115 -15.00 17.91 13.38
CA LEU A 115 -16.07 17.31 12.60
C LEU A 115 -17.21 18.30 12.31
N ASP A 116 -17.59 19.12 13.30
CA ASP A 116 -18.69 20.07 13.15
C ASP A 116 -18.31 21.18 12.18
N TYR A 117 -17.06 21.65 12.25
CA TYR A 117 -16.53 22.62 11.29
C TYR A 117 -16.45 22.03 9.88
N ALA A 118 -15.93 20.80 9.75
CA ALA A 118 -15.77 20.15 8.46
C ALA A 118 -17.11 19.92 7.76
N VAL A 119 -18.12 19.39 8.46
CA VAL A 119 -19.44 19.14 7.89
C VAL A 119 -20.09 20.43 7.41
N ARG A 120 -19.97 21.54 8.16
CA ARG A 120 -20.49 22.86 7.73
C ARG A 120 -19.79 23.35 6.47
N TYR A 121 -18.46 23.36 6.47
CA TYR A 121 -17.67 23.80 5.32
C TYR A 121 -18.01 23.01 4.05
N ILE A 122 -18.16 21.69 4.18
CA ILE A 122 -18.46 20.83 3.05
C ILE A 122 -19.89 21.03 2.56
N ASN A 123 -20.88 21.16 3.44
CA ASN A 123 -22.26 21.43 3.03
C ASN A 123 -22.40 22.78 2.29
N GLU A 124 -21.61 23.79 2.68
CA GLU A 124 -21.56 25.08 2.00
C GLU A 124 -20.87 24.99 0.63
N THR A 125 -19.79 24.22 0.53
CA THR A 125 -18.98 24.10 -0.70
C THR A 125 -19.59 23.12 -1.71
N TYR A 126 -20.22 22.04 -1.22
CA TYR A 126 -20.80 20.95 -2.00
C TYR A 126 -22.22 20.64 -1.54
N PRO A 127 -23.20 21.52 -1.81
CA PRO A 127 -24.58 21.37 -1.33
C PRO A 127 -25.29 20.12 -1.87
N SER A 128 -24.76 19.50 -2.92
CA SER A 128 -25.26 18.24 -3.49
C SER A 128 -24.87 16.99 -2.67
N ILE A 129 -23.93 17.10 -1.73
CA ILE A 129 -23.47 15.99 -0.90
C ILE A 129 -24.14 16.13 0.48
N PRO A 130 -25.14 15.30 0.82
CA PRO A 130 -25.90 15.45 2.05
C PRO A 130 -25.16 14.83 3.24
N LEU A 131 -23.97 15.34 3.58
CA LEU A 131 -23.17 14.83 4.70
C LEU A 131 -23.90 14.93 6.03
N SER A 132 -24.71 15.97 6.21
CA SER A 132 -25.58 16.13 7.40
C SER A 132 -26.68 15.06 7.51
N SER A 133 -26.99 14.34 6.44
CA SER A 133 -27.96 13.24 6.47
C SER A 133 -27.35 11.92 6.94
N PHE A 134 -26.01 11.82 7.00
CA PHE A 134 -25.34 10.66 7.58
C PHE A 134 -25.44 10.73 9.11
N SER A 135 -26.37 9.96 9.67
CA SER A 135 -26.65 9.93 11.12
C SER A 135 -25.66 9.09 11.93
N GLY A 136 -24.48 8.80 11.39
CA GLY A 136 -23.59 7.77 11.91
C GLY A 136 -22.11 8.18 11.96
N PRO A 137 -21.21 7.20 12.13
CA PRO A 137 -19.79 7.40 12.41
C PRO A 137 -19.01 7.91 11.19
N LEU A 138 -19.12 9.21 10.95
CA LEU A 138 -18.44 9.94 9.89
C LEU A 138 -17.12 10.52 10.39
N LEU A 139 -16.05 10.34 9.61
CA LEU A 139 -14.77 11.00 9.81
C LEU A 139 -14.37 11.73 8.52
N VAL A 140 -14.19 13.05 8.60
CA VAL A 140 -13.57 13.81 7.51
C VAL A 140 -12.06 13.77 7.69
N ILE A 141 -11.33 13.24 6.71
CA ILE A 141 -9.89 13.01 6.85
C ILE A 141 -9.11 14.31 6.58
N THR A 142 -9.54 15.12 5.61
CA THR A 142 -8.97 16.45 5.40
C THR A 142 -9.95 17.37 4.68
N LEU A 143 -9.77 18.67 4.88
CA LEU A 143 -10.37 19.72 4.05
C LEU A 143 -9.38 20.23 2.98
N ASP A 144 -8.08 20.05 3.20
CA ASP A 144 -7.01 20.34 2.25
C ASP A 144 -6.36 19.02 1.79
N ASN A 145 -6.66 18.63 0.56
CA ASN A 145 -6.21 17.35 0.01
C ASN A 145 -4.73 17.30 -0.32
N PHE A 146 -4.04 18.45 -0.38
CA PHE A 146 -2.66 18.51 -0.84
C PHE A 146 -1.70 17.72 0.07
N TYR A 147 -1.81 17.90 1.39
CA TYR A 147 -0.93 17.24 2.36
C TYR A 147 -1.17 15.73 2.45
N MET A 148 -2.45 15.31 2.42
CA MET A 148 -2.78 13.89 2.38
C MET A 148 -2.26 13.26 1.08
N PHE A 149 -2.52 13.91 -0.05
CA PHE A 149 -2.09 13.44 -1.36
C PHE A 149 -0.58 13.25 -1.40
N ILE A 150 0.20 14.25 -0.98
CA ILE A 150 1.66 14.14 -0.92
C ILE A 150 2.10 12.96 -0.06
N THR A 151 1.51 12.79 1.12
CA THR A 151 1.90 11.73 2.06
C THR A 151 1.62 10.35 1.48
N VAL A 152 0.41 10.13 0.95
CA VAL A 152 -0.01 8.85 0.37
C VAL A 152 0.76 8.56 -0.92
N PHE A 153 0.92 9.56 -1.78
CA PHE A 153 1.65 9.45 -3.04
C PHE A 153 3.11 9.10 -2.81
N ILE A 154 3.80 9.78 -1.87
CA ILE A 154 5.20 9.48 -1.55
C ILE A 154 5.34 8.05 -1.01
N ALA A 155 4.46 7.63 -0.10
CA ALA A 155 4.51 6.27 0.46
C ALA A 155 4.27 5.21 -0.63
N ALA A 156 3.24 5.39 -1.47
CA ALA A 156 2.92 4.48 -2.56
C ALA A 156 4.05 4.44 -3.61
N PHE A 157 4.56 5.61 -4.02
CA PHE A 157 5.68 5.75 -4.95
C PHE A 157 6.92 5.05 -4.41
N THR A 158 7.22 5.18 -3.12
CA THR A 158 8.36 4.51 -2.48
C THR A 158 8.26 3.00 -2.64
N PHE A 159 7.13 2.38 -2.31
CA PHE A 159 6.97 0.93 -2.48
C PHE A 159 7.04 0.50 -3.93
N VAL A 160 6.38 1.22 -4.85
CA VAL A 160 6.41 0.91 -6.28
C VAL A 160 7.83 1.02 -6.83
N ALA A 161 8.59 2.04 -6.43
CA ALA A 161 9.97 2.24 -6.82
C ALA A 161 10.86 1.11 -6.30
N GLU A 162 10.77 0.76 -5.02
CA GLU A 162 11.54 -0.33 -4.42
C GLU A 162 11.26 -1.68 -5.09
N VAL A 163 9.98 -2.01 -5.29
CA VAL A 163 9.55 -3.21 -6.01
C VAL A 163 10.16 -3.20 -7.41
N THR A 164 10.04 -2.10 -8.15
CA THR A 164 10.58 -1.97 -9.50
C THR A 164 12.10 -2.13 -9.55
N VAL A 165 12.82 -1.53 -8.60
CA VAL A 165 14.29 -1.60 -8.51
C VAL A 165 14.75 -3.04 -8.27
N PHE A 166 14.26 -3.72 -7.24
CA PHE A 166 14.70 -5.10 -6.95
C PHE A 166 14.37 -6.04 -8.09
N ASN A 167 13.22 -5.85 -8.72
CA ASN A 167 12.80 -6.66 -9.86
C ASN A 167 13.66 -6.41 -11.08
N THR A 168 13.96 -5.16 -11.40
CA THR A 168 14.87 -4.81 -12.51
C THR A 168 16.26 -5.38 -12.28
N LEU A 169 16.78 -5.27 -11.06
CA LEU A 169 18.07 -5.86 -10.68
C LEU A 169 18.07 -7.38 -10.82
N LEU A 170 16.98 -8.04 -10.42
CA LEU A 170 16.82 -9.48 -10.52
C LEU A 170 16.79 -9.93 -11.99
N LEU A 171 16.00 -9.27 -12.84
CA LEU A 171 15.92 -9.54 -14.28
C LEU A 171 17.26 -9.30 -14.98
N TYR A 172 17.92 -8.18 -14.66
CA TYR A 172 19.21 -7.81 -15.25
C TYR A 172 20.31 -8.83 -14.90
N ARG A 173 20.43 -9.20 -13.61
CA ARG A 173 21.41 -10.19 -13.14
C ARG A 173 21.16 -11.56 -13.75
N MET A 174 19.89 -11.97 -13.85
CA MET A 174 19.52 -13.21 -14.52
C MET A 174 19.93 -13.21 -15.99
N ARG A 175 19.55 -12.18 -16.76
CA ARG A 175 19.88 -12.09 -18.19
C ARG A 175 21.39 -12.11 -18.43
N ASN A 176 22.16 -11.40 -17.61
CA ASN A 176 23.62 -11.41 -17.69
C ASN A 176 24.22 -12.79 -17.37
N GLN A 177 23.65 -13.53 -16.42
CA GLN A 177 24.07 -14.90 -16.14
C GLN A 177 23.77 -15.81 -17.33
N THR A 178 22.57 -15.72 -17.90
CA THR A 178 22.19 -16.50 -19.10
C THR A 178 23.12 -16.24 -20.28
N HIS A 179 23.53 -14.99 -20.49
CA HIS A 179 24.43 -14.62 -21.60
C HIS A 179 25.90 -15.00 -21.35
N ARG A 180 26.36 -15.03 -20.09
CA ARG A 180 27.77 -15.33 -19.75
C ARG A 180 28.09 -16.81 -19.69
N THR A 181 27.12 -17.66 -19.38
CA THR A 181 27.31 -19.11 -19.37
C THR A 181 26.73 -19.71 -20.65
N GLN A 182 27.50 -20.52 -21.39
CA GLN A 182 26.97 -21.38 -22.46
C GLN A 182 26.07 -22.45 -21.83
N LEU A 183 24.85 -22.07 -21.46
CA LEU A 183 23.93 -22.94 -20.74
C LEU A 183 23.34 -23.97 -21.70
N SER A 184 23.24 -25.22 -21.21
CA SER A 184 22.49 -26.26 -21.92
C SER A 184 21.04 -25.80 -22.18
N SER A 185 20.43 -26.27 -23.26
CA SER A 185 19.04 -25.92 -23.63
C SER A 185 18.05 -26.18 -22.49
N LYS A 186 18.31 -27.20 -21.65
CA LYS A 186 17.48 -27.55 -20.50
C LYS A 186 17.58 -26.54 -19.36
N THR A 187 18.77 -25.99 -19.12
CA THR A 187 18.98 -24.93 -18.12
C THR A 187 18.42 -23.59 -18.59
N TYR A 188 18.54 -23.29 -19.88
CA TYR A 188 17.94 -22.11 -20.50
C TYR A 188 16.41 -22.10 -20.36
N GLU A 189 15.74 -23.21 -20.70
CA GLU A 189 14.27 -23.33 -20.54
C GLU A 189 13.82 -23.18 -19.08
N MET A 190 14.61 -23.70 -18.13
CA MET A 190 14.35 -23.50 -16.71
C MET A 190 14.48 -22.02 -16.30
N GLN A 191 15.50 -21.31 -16.78
CA GLN A 191 15.67 -19.87 -16.53
C GLN A 191 14.57 -19.04 -17.18
N LYS A 192 14.13 -19.38 -18.39
CA LYS A 192 13.02 -18.70 -19.09
C LYS A 192 11.70 -18.84 -18.33
N LYS A 193 11.34 -20.06 -17.90
CA LYS A 193 10.15 -20.29 -17.08
C LYS A 193 10.22 -19.54 -15.76
N PHE A 194 11.41 -19.49 -15.16
CA PHE A 194 11.65 -18.74 -13.94
C PHE A 194 11.48 -17.21 -14.15
N LEU A 195 11.98 -16.64 -15.26
CA LEU A 195 11.76 -15.24 -15.63
C LEU A 195 10.28 -14.90 -15.84
N ILE A 196 9.52 -15.76 -16.51
CA ILE A 196 8.07 -15.57 -16.74
C ILE A 196 7.32 -15.61 -15.39
N ALA A 197 7.65 -16.57 -14.54
CA ALA A 197 7.05 -16.67 -13.21
C ALA A 197 7.36 -15.43 -12.34
N ILE A 198 8.59 -14.91 -12.45
CA ILE A 198 8.97 -13.64 -11.82
C ILE A 198 8.16 -12.49 -12.40
N PHE A 199 8.07 -12.35 -13.73
CA PHE A 199 7.28 -11.28 -14.35
C PHE A 199 5.82 -11.28 -13.88
N GLY A 200 5.18 -12.46 -13.80
CA GLY A 200 3.84 -12.58 -13.22
C GLY A 200 3.78 -12.15 -11.75
N GLN A 201 4.77 -12.55 -10.94
CA GLN A 201 4.88 -12.14 -9.54
C GLN A 201 5.19 -10.65 -9.34
N ILE A 202 5.72 -9.96 -10.35
CA ILE A 202 6.00 -8.52 -10.33
C ILE A 202 4.74 -7.74 -10.71
N SER A 203 4.10 -8.13 -11.80
CA SER A 203 2.99 -7.38 -12.38
C SER A 203 1.77 -7.41 -11.46
N ILE A 204 1.50 -8.55 -10.80
CA ILE A 204 0.30 -8.71 -9.97
C ILE A 204 0.30 -7.73 -8.77
N PRO A 205 1.32 -7.70 -7.89
CA PRO A 205 1.33 -6.77 -6.76
C PRO A 205 1.41 -5.30 -7.18
N THR A 206 2.17 -4.98 -8.25
CA THR A 206 2.26 -3.60 -8.75
C THR A 206 0.91 -3.12 -9.26
N VAL A 207 0.19 -3.91 -10.04
CA VAL A 207 -1.16 -3.54 -10.53
C VAL A 207 -2.14 -3.42 -9.37
N LEU A 208 -2.10 -4.34 -8.41
CA LEU A 208 -2.97 -4.31 -7.22
C LEU A 208 -2.77 -3.07 -6.36
N LEU A 209 -1.53 -2.55 -6.23
CA LEU A 209 -1.26 -1.34 -5.46
C LEU A 209 -1.55 -0.06 -6.27
N LEU A 210 -1.23 -0.06 -7.56
CA LEU A 210 -1.23 1.15 -8.38
C LEU A 210 -2.64 1.52 -8.85
N VAL A 211 -3.50 0.55 -9.19
CA VAL A 211 -4.85 0.81 -9.70
C VAL A 211 -5.75 1.53 -8.66
N PRO A 212 -5.87 1.06 -7.40
CA PRO A 212 -6.71 1.75 -6.41
C PRO A 212 -6.16 3.13 -6.05
N THR A 213 -4.84 3.26 -5.95
CA THR A 213 -4.18 4.54 -5.63
C THR A 213 -4.46 5.58 -6.71
N VAL A 214 -4.21 5.24 -7.98
CA VAL A 214 -4.47 6.15 -9.11
C VAL A 214 -5.95 6.49 -9.22
N TYR A 215 -6.86 5.55 -8.95
CA TYR A 215 -8.30 5.82 -8.97
C TYR A 215 -8.72 6.86 -7.92
N VAL A 216 -8.27 6.70 -6.67
CA VAL A 216 -8.57 7.63 -5.58
C VAL A 216 -7.98 9.01 -5.87
N GLU A 217 -6.75 9.06 -6.38
CA GLU A 217 -6.05 10.29 -6.74
C GLU A 217 -6.76 11.04 -7.88
N PHE A 218 -7.14 10.33 -8.94
CA PHE A 218 -7.87 10.91 -10.06
C PHE A 218 -9.26 11.39 -9.62
N SER A 219 -9.98 10.59 -8.83
CA SER A 219 -11.29 10.96 -8.30
C SER A 219 -11.23 12.17 -7.39
N ALA A 220 -10.17 12.32 -6.60
CA ALA A 220 -9.94 13.53 -5.82
C ALA A 220 -9.69 14.70 -6.78
N LEU A 221 -8.59 14.68 -7.54
CA LEU A 221 -8.17 15.82 -8.37
C LEU A 221 -9.24 16.33 -9.33
N TYR A 222 -9.95 15.43 -10.02
CA TYR A 222 -10.95 15.80 -11.01
C TYR A 222 -12.37 15.95 -10.44
N GLY A 223 -12.64 15.35 -9.27
CA GLY A 223 -13.86 15.60 -8.50
C GLY A 223 -13.92 17.02 -7.92
N PHE A 224 -12.78 17.71 -7.79
CA PHE A 224 -12.66 19.13 -7.44
C PHE A 224 -12.81 20.09 -8.64
N SER A 225 -12.87 19.58 -9.88
CA SER A 225 -12.94 20.40 -11.11
C SER A 225 -14.33 20.40 -11.78
N GLY A 226 -15.41 20.39 -10.98
CA GLY A 226 -16.77 20.66 -11.46
C GLY A 226 -17.29 21.94 -10.80
N PRO A 227 -17.74 22.96 -11.57
CA PRO A 227 -18.49 24.09 -11.02
C PRO A 227 -19.82 23.65 -10.40
#